data_AF-A0A7K2C875-F1
#
_entry.id   AF-A0A7K2C875-F1
#
_cell.length_a   1.000
_cell.length_b   1.000
_cell.length_c   1.000
_cell.angle_alpha   90.00
_cell.angle_beta   90.00
_cell.angle_gamma   90.00
#
_symmetry.space_group_name_H-M   'P 1'
#
loop_
_entity.id
_entity.type
_entity.pdbx_description
1 polymer ?
#
loop_
_entity_poly.entity_id
_entity_poly.type
_entity_poly.pdbx_seq_one_letter_code
_entity_poly.pdbx_strand_id
1 'polypeptide(L)'
;MTGFMRLFCLGLLLLLLKQPALGVSPDLPFAGKIVGTITEKETGEILPGASVLIEGTTLGAAADANGDYLLLNVSPGLYRLRIEMLGFATVIVEDVVVQSGLTTRIDVALSAEAIELDGELLVSAERPLVQRDETASVHYLDIQQLRALPVRTAREGLMLQTGVLFDPEPIIGGLGGSGRGESRYAVRGGDQTEVFWFLDGARTTALVEGRADQGGSFTNINMHAVQEIQILTGGFEAQYGGAQSGIVNVVTREGGPQYSASFEYTYGAAGQRHFGNYLYDPESQKEYLDNTLDDGTLDPGWWTPLRNSQVYD
;
A
#
# COMPACT_ATOMS: atom_id res chain seq x y z
N MET A 1 23.44 -58.79 -6.63
CA MET A 1 23.39 -57.60 -5.75
C MET A 1 24.76 -56.87 -5.74
N THR A 2 25.25 -56.41 -6.90
CA THR A 2 26.61 -55.81 -7.00
C THR A 2 26.67 -54.49 -7.78
N GLY A 3 25.53 -53.97 -8.26
CA GLY A 3 25.46 -52.70 -9.00
C GLY A 3 25.12 -51.48 -8.15
N PHE A 4 24.35 -51.65 -7.06
CA PHE A 4 23.81 -50.52 -6.29
C PHE A 4 24.81 -49.90 -5.28
N MET A 5 25.84 -50.64 -4.86
CA MET A 5 26.82 -50.17 -3.87
C MET A 5 27.87 -49.21 -4.47
N ARG A 6 28.11 -49.26 -5.78
CA ARG A 6 29.14 -48.44 -6.45
C ARG A 6 28.69 -47.01 -6.76
N LEU A 7 27.38 -46.78 -6.95
CA LEU A 7 26.86 -45.42 -7.20
C LEU A 7 26.81 -44.57 -5.92
N PHE A 8 26.62 -45.19 -4.75
CA PHE A 8 26.53 -44.46 -3.48
C PHE A 8 27.90 -43.95 -3.00
N CYS A 9 28.99 -44.68 -3.30
CA CYS A 9 30.35 -44.25 -2.95
C CYS A 9 30.89 -43.11 -3.85
N LEU A 10 30.43 -43.01 -5.10
CA LEU A 10 30.86 -41.92 -6.01
C LEU A 10 30.18 -40.59 -5.66
N GLY A 11 28.93 -40.62 -5.17
CA GLY A 11 28.20 -39.43 -4.73
C GLY A 11 28.76 -38.83 -3.43
N LEU A 12 29.26 -39.67 -2.52
CA LEU A 12 29.85 -39.21 -1.25
C LEU A 12 31.24 -38.58 -1.43
N LEU A 13 31.99 -38.98 -2.46
CA LEU A 13 33.32 -38.43 -2.78
C LEU A 13 33.23 -37.04 -3.45
N LEU A 14 32.15 -36.75 -4.18
CA LEU A 14 31.90 -35.44 -4.81
C LEU A 14 31.33 -34.40 -3.83
N LEU A 15 30.75 -34.82 -2.69
CA LEU A 15 30.26 -33.91 -1.66
C LEU A 15 31.37 -33.38 -0.73
N LEU A 16 32.52 -34.06 -0.68
CA LEU A 16 33.69 -33.66 0.13
C LEU A 16 34.59 -32.61 -0.52
N LEU A 17 34.39 -32.28 -1.80
CA LEU A 17 35.20 -31.30 -2.54
C LEU A 17 34.65 -29.86 -2.51
N LYS A 18 33.55 -29.60 -1.79
CA LYS A 18 32.95 -28.27 -1.61
C LYS A 18 33.07 -27.77 -0.17
N GLN A 19 34.27 -27.74 0.38
CA GLN A 19 34.53 -26.91 1.57
C GLN A 19 34.96 -25.52 1.11
N PRO A 20 34.33 -24.44 1.58
CA PRO A 20 34.85 -23.09 1.33
C PRO A 20 36.19 -23.00 2.05
N ALA A 21 37.26 -22.80 1.28
CA ALA A 21 38.55 -22.45 1.84
C ALA A 21 38.36 -21.16 2.66
N LEU A 22 38.58 -21.22 3.97
CA LEU A 22 38.84 -20.06 4.80
C LEU A 22 40.02 -19.31 4.16
N GLY A 23 39.72 -18.18 3.54
CA GLY A 23 40.70 -17.35 2.87
C GLY A 23 41.69 -16.77 3.87
N VAL A 24 42.83 -17.45 4.04
CA VAL A 24 44.04 -16.81 4.54
C VAL A 24 44.64 -16.09 3.34
N SER A 25 44.43 -14.77 3.27
CA SER A 25 45.10 -13.94 2.28
C SER A 25 46.62 -14.02 2.50
N PRO A 26 47.42 -14.24 1.45
CA PRO A 26 48.87 -14.33 1.58
C PRO A 26 49.44 -12.96 2.01
N ASP A 27 50.17 -12.93 3.12
CA ASP A 27 50.98 -11.78 3.54
C ASP A 27 52.00 -11.49 2.42
N LEU A 28 51.89 -10.31 1.79
CA LEU A 28 52.82 -9.91 0.73
C LEU A 28 54.18 -9.54 1.37
N PRO A 29 55.32 -10.12 0.91
CA PRO A 29 56.62 -9.97 1.56
C PRO A 29 57.21 -8.54 1.56
N PHE A 30 56.54 -7.57 0.93
CA PHE A 30 56.97 -6.18 0.83
C PHE A 30 55.94 -5.17 1.36
N ALA A 31 54.90 -5.63 2.05
CA ALA A 31 53.90 -4.74 2.62
C ALA A 31 54.20 -4.42 4.09
N GLY A 32 53.89 -3.20 4.50
CA GLY A 32 53.92 -2.74 5.88
C GLY A 32 52.64 -3.12 6.64
N LYS A 33 52.71 -3.01 7.97
CA LYS A 33 51.60 -3.30 8.89
C LYS A 33 51.34 -2.09 9.77
N ILE A 34 50.07 -1.79 10.04
CA ILE A 34 49.69 -0.77 11.03
C ILE A 34 48.93 -1.47 12.15
N VAL A 35 49.29 -1.20 13.40
CA VAL A 35 48.62 -1.70 14.60
C VAL A 35 48.35 -0.57 15.57
N GLY A 36 47.42 -0.77 16.48
CA GLY A 36 47.24 0.15 17.60
C GLY A 36 46.04 -0.22 18.43
N THR A 37 45.84 0.56 19.49
CA THR A 37 44.69 0.41 20.39
C THR A 37 43.84 1.68 20.36
N ILE A 38 42.52 1.52 20.37
CA ILE A 38 41.55 2.62 20.39
C ILE A 38 40.88 2.68 21.75
N THR A 39 40.95 3.85 22.39
CA THR A 39 40.36 4.11 23.71
C THR A 39 39.50 5.36 23.70
N GLU A 40 38.65 5.49 24.71
CA GLU A 40 37.93 6.72 25.00
C GLU A 40 38.84 7.69 25.76
N LYS A 41 38.86 8.96 25.34
CA LYS A 41 39.72 10.01 25.89
C LYS A 41 39.38 10.39 27.33
N GLU A 42 38.10 10.36 27.71
CA GLU A 42 37.63 10.80 29.03
C GLU A 42 37.68 9.68 30.08
N THR A 43 37.24 8.48 29.72
CA THR A 43 37.12 7.35 30.65
C THR A 43 38.34 6.42 30.61
N GLY A 44 39.08 6.41 29.48
CA GLY A 44 40.12 5.43 29.21
C GLY A 44 39.59 4.04 28.86
N GLU A 45 38.28 3.87 28.64
CA GLU A 45 37.69 2.60 28.25
C GLU A 45 38.13 2.19 26.84
N ILE A 46 38.25 0.89 26.60
CA ILE A 46 38.54 0.33 25.27
C ILE A 46 37.31 0.44 24.37
N LEU A 47 37.52 0.78 23.11
CA LEU A 47 36.44 0.99 22.14
C LEU A 47 36.41 -0.13 21.09
N PRO A 48 35.73 -1.26 21.38
CA PRO A 48 35.58 -2.34 20.42
C PRO A 48 34.66 -1.92 19.26
N GLY A 49 34.99 -2.36 18.05
CA GLY A 49 34.18 -2.09 16.86
C GLY A 49 34.39 -0.71 16.23
N ALA A 50 35.32 0.11 16.74
CA ALA A 50 35.73 1.34 16.06
C ALA A 50 36.35 1.01 14.69
N SER A 51 35.98 1.78 13.67
CA SER A 51 36.43 1.60 12.29
C SER A 51 37.68 2.43 12.02
N VAL A 52 38.72 1.80 11.47
CA VAL A 52 39.97 2.43 11.05
C VAL A 52 40.12 2.31 9.54
N LEU A 53 40.25 3.43 8.85
CA LEU A 53 40.37 3.50 7.40
C LEU A 53 41.60 4.33 6.99
N ILE A 54 42.34 3.84 6.00
CA ILE A 54 43.38 4.65 5.34
C ILE A 54 42.69 5.50 4.26
N GLU A 55 42.71 6.82 4.44
CA GLU A 55 42.09 7.74 3.48
C GLU A 55 42.70 7.61 2.07
N GLY A 56 41.84 7.58 1.05
CA GLY A 56 42.26 7.42 -0.34
C GLY A 56 42.50 5.96 -0.76
N THR A 57 42.26 4.99 0.13
CA THR A 57 42.33 3.56 -0.18
C THR A 57 41.06 2.83 0.29
N THR A 58 40.91 1.56 -0.10
CA THR A 58 39.87 0.67 0.41
C THR A 58 40.36 -0.18 1.59
N LEU A 59 41.55 0.11 2.13
CA LEU A 59 42.13 -0.63 3.24
C LEU A 59 41.64 -0.06 4.56
N GLY A 60 40.98 -0.91 5.35
CA GLY A 60 40.53 -0.59 6.69
C GLY A 60 40.40 -1.85 7.54
N ALA A 61 40.26 -1.65 8.84
CA ALA A 61 40.05 -2.70 9.82
C ALA A 61 39.13 -2.18 10.94
N ALA A 62 38.40 -3.08 11.59
CA ALA A 62 37.68 -2.76 12.81
C ALA A 62 38.52 -3.16 14.03
N ALA A 63 38.41 -2.40 15.12
CA ALA A 63 38.98 -2.76 16.40
C ALA A 63 38.29 -3.99 17.00
N ASP A 64 39.08 -4.88 17.61
CA ASP A 64 38.62 -6.10 18.24
C ASP A 64 38.01 -5.87 19.63
N ALA A 65 37.71 -6.96 20.35
CA ALA A 65 37.12 -6.89 21.69
C ALA A 65 38.03 -6.23 22.74
N ASN A 66 39.34 -6.11 22.49
CA ASN A 66 40.30 -5.42 23.35
C ASN A 66 40.57 -3.98 22.89
N GLY A 67 39.89 -3.51 21.84
CA GLY A 67 40.15 -2.21 21.21
C GLY A 67 41.36 -2.21 20.29
N ASP A 68 41.97 -3.37 20.01
CA ASP A 68 43.14 -3.48 19.16
C ASP A 68 42.73 -3.60 17.68
N TYR A 69 43.45 -2.92 16.80
CA TYR A 69 43.22 -3.00 15.36
C TYR A 69 44.51 -3.38 14.61
N LEU A 70 44.34 -4.04 13.47
CA LEU A 70 45.44 -4.50 12.62
C LEU A 70 45.10 -4.29 11.14
N LEU A 71 45.85 -3.42 10.47
CA LEU A 71 45.83 -3.28 9.02
C LEU A 71 47.03 -4.00 8.42
N LEU A 72 46.75 -5.02 7.63
CA LEU A 72 47.74 -5.80 6.88
C LEU A 72 47.85 -5.31 5.44
N ASN A 73 48.97 -5.65 4.82
CA ASN A 73 49.21 -5.41 3.39
C ASN A 73 49.18 -3.92 2.97
N VAL A 74 49.65 -3.02 3.83
CA VAL A 74 49.71 -1.58 3.52
C VAL A 74 50.97 -1.30 2.71
N SER A 75 50.84 -0.67 1.54
CA SER A 75 52.02 -0.30 0.74
C SER A 75 52.88 0.75 1.47
N PRO A 76 54.21 0.77 1.30
CA PRO A 76 55.04 1.80 1.92
C PRO A 76 54.71 3.20 1.38
N GLY A 77 54.53 4.18 2.27
CA GLY A 77 54.09 5.52 1.91
C GLY A 77 53.72 6.38 3.11
N LEU A 78 53.23 7.59 2.82
CA LEU A 78 52.67 8.51 3.80
C LEU A 78 51.14 8.48 3.69
N TYR A 79 50.47 8.25 4.80
CA TYR A 79 49.02 8.07 4.84
C TYR A 79 48.36 8.95 5.90
N ARG A 80 47.03 9.11 5.75
CA ARG A 80 46.16 9.64 6.79
C ARG A 80 45.23 8.53 7.25
N LEU A 81 45.20 8.28 8.56
CA LEU A 81 44.29 7.31 9.16
C LEU A 81 43.05 8.05 9.68
N ARG A 82 41.89 7.63 9.22
CA ARG A 82 40.60 8.06 9.73
C ARG A 82 40.08 6.99 10.69
N ILE A 83 39.78 7.39 11.91
CA ILE A 83 39.19 6.54 12.94
C ILE A 83 37.81 7.10 13.29
N GLU A 84 36.79 6.26 13.20
CA GLU A 84 35.40 6.65 13.45
C GLU A 84 34.63 5.55 14.20
N MET A 85 33.72 5.98 15.07
CA MET A 85 32.80 5.10 15.80
C MET A 85 31.50 5.86 16.08
N LEU A 86 30.37 5.18 16.02
CA LEU A 86 29.08 5.79 16.35
C LEU A 86 29.08 6.29 17.81
N GLY A 87 28.69 7.54 18.01
CA GLY A 87 28.71 8.21 19.32
C GLY A 87 30.05 8.86 19.68
N PHE A 88 31.03 8.87 18.75
CA PHE A 88 32.35 9.46 18.97
C PHE A 88 32.76 10.38 17.81
N ALA A 89 33.56 11.40 18.13
CA ALA A 89 34.14 12.29 17.14
C ALA A 89 35.14 11.57 16.24
N THR A 90 35.05 11.81 14.93
CA THR A 90 35.99 11.26 13.96
C THR A 90 37.37 11.91 14.15
N VAL A 91 38.41 11.09 14.27
CA VAL A 91 39.80 11.53 14.39
C VAL A 91 40.57 11.19 13.13
N ILE A 92 41.30 12.17 12.59
CA ILE A 92 42.21 11.96 11.47
C ILE A 92 43.65 12.11 11.99
N VAL A 93 44.41 11.04 11.92
CA VAL A 93 45.85 11.03 12.22
C VAL A 93 46.60 11.27 10.91
N GLU A 94 47.26 12.41 10.81
CA GLU A 94 48.07 12.78 9.66
C GLU A 94 49.50 12.24 9.77
N ASP A 95 50.23 12.27 8.64
CA ASP A 95 51.65 11.90 8.55
C ASP A 95 52.03 10.49 9.03
N VAL A 96 51.16 9.51 8.78
CA VAL A 96 51.42 8.11 9.10
C VAL A 96 52.40 7.50 8.09
N VAL A 97 53.66 7.37 8.51
CA VAL A 97 54.72 6.76 7.70
C VAL A 97 54.67 5.23 7.83
N VAL A 98 54.43 4.57 6.71
CA VAL A 98 54.45 3.11 6.59
C VAL A 98 55.69 2.69 5.81
N GLN A 99 56.45 1.76 6.37
CA GLN A 99 57.67 1.23 5.76
C GLN A 99 57.52 -0.27 5.48
N SER A 100 58.12 -0.75 4.39
CA SER A 100 58.07 -2.17 3.99
C SER A 100 58.64 -3.07 5.08
N GLY A 101 57.89 -4.11 5.47
CA GLY A 101 58.34 -5.11 6.44
C GLY A 101 58.41 -4.60 7.89
N LEU A 102 57.94 -3.38 8.17
CA LEU A 102 57.86 -2.83 9.51
C LEU A 102 56.40 -2.69 9.96
N THR A 103 56.23 -2.75 11.28
CA THR A 103 54.94 -2.54 11.95
C THR A 103 54.92 -1.14 12.56
N THR A 104 54.09 -0.25 12.01
CA THR A 104 53.84 1.09 12.55
C THR A 104 52.75 0.99 13.62
N ARG A 105 53.04 1.44 14.86
CA ARG A 105 52.06 1.44 15.96
C ARG A 105 51.48 2.84 16.17
N ILE A 106 50.16 2.98 16.20
CA ILE A 106 49.44 4.24 16.42
C ILE A 106 48.25 4.01 17.35
N ASP A 107 48.39 4.45 18.60
CA ASP A 107 47.30 4.39 19.57
C ASP A 107 46.49 5.69 19.51
N VAL A 108 45.15 5.59 19.52
CA VAL A 108 44.24 6.73 19.29
C VAL A 108 43.20 6.80 20.39
N ALA A 109 42.98 7.99 20.93
CA ALA A 109 41.92 8.26 21.89
C ALA A 109 40.78 9.08 21.24
N LEU A 110 39.57 8.54 21.19
CA LEU A 110 38.38 9.20 20.66
C LEU A 110 37.65 9.97 21.77
N SER A 111 37.09 11.13 21.45
CA SER A 111 36.20 11.86 22.36
C SER A 111 34.74 11.53 22.01
N ALA A 112 33.91 11.28 23.03
CA ALA A 112 32.48 11.09 22.82
C ALA A 112 31.86 12.33 22.16
N GLU A 113 31.02 12.12 21.16
CA GLU A 113 30.27 13.15 20.46
C GLU A 113 28.83 12.67 20.30
N ALA A 114 27.88 13.44 20.83
CA ALA A 114 26.47 13.11 20.72
C ALA A 114 26.05 13.18 19.25
N ILE A 115 25.88 12.03 18.60
CA ILE A 115 25.26 11.95 17.28
C ILE A 115 23.76 12.19 17.46
N GLU A 116 23.29 13.38 17.11
CA GLU A 116 21.88 13.58 16.80
C GLU A 116 21.61 12.81 15.49
N LEU A 117 20.89 11.69 15.60
CA LEU A 117 20.39 10.99 14.41
C LEU A 117 19.28 11.88 13.81
N ASP A 118 19.65 12.69 12.81
CA ASP A 118 18.72 13.44 11.98
C ASP A 118 17.91 12.48 11.09
N GLY A 119 16.91 11.82 11.67
CA GLY A 119 15.91 11.07 10.91
C GLY A 119 15.33 9.89 11.67
N GLU A 120 14.01 9.91 11.86
CA GLU A 120 13.26 8.68 12.15
C GLU A 120 13.51 7.67 11.01
N LEU A 121 13.91 6.45 11.37
CA LEU A 121 13.98 5.34 10.43
C LEU A 121 12.56 4.96 9.99
N LEU A 122 12.05 5.57 8.92
CA LEU A 122 10.73 5.29 8.38
C LEU A 122 10.71 3.94 7.66
N VAL A 123 10.34 2.87 8.38
CA VAL A 123 10.07 1.57 7.77
C VAL A 123 8.65 1.59 7.20
N SER A 124 8.52 1.83 5.90
CA SER A 124 7.24 1.74 5.18
C SER A 124 7.01 0.32 4.70
N ALA A 125 5.89 -0.30 5.09
CA ALA A 125 5.44 -1.58 4.57
C ALA A 125 4.45 -1.36 3.41
N GLU A 126 4.81 -1.81 2.22
CA GLU A 126 3.93 -1.76 1.05
C GLU A 126 2.94 -2.95 1.10
N ARG A 127 1.64 -2.69 0.95
CA ARG A 127 0.62 -3.75 0.91
C ARG A 127 0.83 -4.60 -0.35
N PRO A 128 0.96 -5.94 -0.23
CA PRO A 128 1.13 -6.80 -1.39
C PRO A 128 -0.14 -6.76 -2.27
N LEU A 129 0.05 -6.60 -3.58
CA LEU A 129 -1.04 -6.54 -4.57
C LEU A 129 -1.84 -7.85 -4.67
N VAL A 130 -1.27 -8.98 -4.24
CA VAL A 130 -1.91 -10.29 -4.28
C VAL A 130 -1.80 -10.95 -2.91
N GLN A 131 -2.95 -11.16 -2.28
CA GLN A 131 -3.05 -11.90 -1.03
C GLN A 131 -3.15 -13.39 -1.35
N ARG A 132 -2.08 -14.15 -1.11
CA ARG A 132 -2.04 -15.60 -1.41
C ARG A 132 -2.95 -16.43 -0.51
N ASP A 133 -3.37 -15.86 0.62
CA ASP A 133 -4.20 -16.53 1.61
C ASP A 133 -5.70 -16.32 1.35
N GLU A 134 -6.07 -15.48 0.38
CA GLU A 134 -7.46 -15.28 -0.01
C GLU A 134 -7.91 -16.34 -1.02
N THR A 135 -8.84 -17.18 -0.58
CA THR A 135 -9.46 -18.23 -1.40
C THR A 135 -10.72 -17.76 -2.11
N ALA A 136 -11.22 -16.58 -1.74
CA ALA A 136 -12.39 -15.92 -2.32
C ALA A 136 -12.01 -14.93 -3.42
N SER A 137 -12.95 -14.63 -4.33
CA SER A 137 -12.81 -13.53 -5.28
C SER A 137 -13.12 -12.21 -4.57
N VAL A 138 -12.09 -11.61 -3.96
CA VAL A 138 -12.20 -10.35 -3.23
C VAL A 138 -11.53 -9.23 -4.02
N HIS A 139 -12.20 -8.09 -4.06
CA HIS A 139 -11.67 -6.85 -4.58
C HIS A 139 -11.74 -5.77 -3.52
N TYR A 140 -10.62 -5.08 -3.31
CA TYR A 140 -10.52 -3.96 -2.39
C TYR A 140 -10.40 -2.68 -3.21
N LEU A 141 -11.29 -1.74 -2.94
CA LEU A 141 -11.21 -0.38 -3.44
C LEU A 141 -10.82 0.52 -2.28
N ASP A 142 -9.55 0.92 -2.25
CA ASP A 142 -9.06 1.85 -1.24
C ASP A 142 -9.52 3.28 -1.56
N ILE A 143 -9.62 4.12 -0.54
CA ILE A 143 -10.06 5.50 -0.69
C ILE A 143 -9.17 6.32 -1.63
N GLN A 144 -7.88 6.01 -1.75
CA GLN A 144 -7.01 6.68 -2.73
C GLN A 144 -7.45 6.40 -4.17
N GLN A 145 -7.82 5.16 -4.46
CA GLN A 145 -8.33 4.75 -5.77
C GLN A 145 -9.71 5.35 -6.03
N LEU A 146 -10.58 5.31 -5.03
CA LEU A 146 -11.94 5.87 -5.11
C LEU A 146 -11.93 7.38 -5.35
N ARG A 147 -10.99 8.12 -4.74
CA ARG A 147 -10.81 9.57 -4.95
C ARG A 147 -10.26 9.94 -6.33
N ALA A 148 -9.51 9.03 -6.95
CA ALA A 148 -8.99 9.23 -8.31
C ALA A 148 -10.08 9.06 -9.39
N LEU A 149 -11.22 8.46 -9.01
CA LEU A 149 -12.34 8.20 -9.91
C LEU A 149 -13.50 9.15 -9.58
N PRO A 150 -14.38 9.46 -10.56
CA PRO A 150 -15.58 10.27 -10.33
C PRO A 150 -16.68 9.45 -9.62
N VAL A 151 -16.34 8.82 -8.50
CA VAL A 151 -17.22 7.97 -7.70
C VAL A 151 -17.74 8.77 -6.52
N ARG A 152 -19.06 8.85 -6.39
CA ARG A 152 -19.76 9.65 -5.39
C ARG A 152 -20.40 8.80 -4.29
N THR A 153 -20.61 7.52 -4.57
CA THR A 153 -21.28 6.59 -3.65
C THR A 153 -20.57 5.24 -3.62
N ALA A 154 -20.72 4.49 -2.52
CA ALA A 154 -20.18 3.13 -2.44
C ALA A 154 -20.79 2.18 -3.49
N ARG A 155 -22.03 2.46 -3.93
CA ARG A 155 -22.70 1.75 -5.03
C ARG A 155 -21.99 1.93 -6.36
N GLU A 156 -21.58 3.15 -6.71
CA GLU A 156 -20.76 3.39 -7.90
C GLU A 156 -19.40 2.70 -7.80
N GLY A 157 -18.83 2.60 -6.59
CA GLY A 157 -17.65 1.76 -6.34
C GLY A 157 -17.88 0.29 -6.71
N LEU A 158 -19.04 -0.28 -6.34
CA LEU A 158 -19.43 -1.62 -6.77
C LEU A 158 -19.55 -1.73 -8.30
N MET A 159 -20.12 -0.72 -8.96
CA MET A 159 -20.31 -0.71 -10.42
C MET A 159 -19.00 -0.76 -11.21
N LEU A 160 -17.87 -0.39 -10.60
CA LEU A 160 -16.55 -0.51 -11.23
C LEU A 160 -16.03 -1.96 -11.28
N GLN A 161 -16.64 -2.88 -10.54
CA GLN A 161 -16.16 -4.26 -10.47
C GLN A 161 -16.60 -5.09 -11.67
N THR A 162 -15.67 -5.91 -12.16
CA THR A 162 -15.95 -6.86 -13.22
C THR A 162 -16.99 -7.89 -12.78
N GLY A 163 -17.97 -8.16 -13.64
CA GLY A 163 -19.07 -9.08 -13.33
C GLY A 163 -20.23 -8.45 -12.57
N VAL A 164 -20.17 -7.14 -12.31
CA VAL A 164 -21.34 -6.35 -11.90
C VAL A 164 -22.00 -5.80 -13.15
N LEU A 165 -23.30 -6.06 -13.29
CA LEU A 165 -24.15 -5.57 -14.36
C LEU A 165 -25.16 -4.59 -13.76
N PHE A 166 -25.43 -3.50 -14.45
CA PHE A 166 -26.47 -2.56 -14.05
C PHE A 166 -27.62 -2.61 -15.05
N ASP A 167 -28.83 -2.51 -14.52
CA ASP A 167 -30.02 -2.28 -15.31
C ASP A 167 -30.22 -0.77 -15.42
N PRO A 168 -30.14 -0.19 -16.63
CA PRO A 168 -30.41 1.23 -16.83
C PRO A 168 -31.90 1.57 -16.63
N GLU A 169 -32.79 0.57 -16.53
CA GLU A 169 -34.18 0.79 -16.20
C GLU A 169 -34.31 1.14 -14.70
N PRO A 170 -34.67 2.39 -14.36
CA PRO A 170 -34.81 2.78 -12.98
C PRO A 170 -35.95 2.00 -12.33
N ILE A 171 -35.80 1.73 -11.04
CA ILE A 171 -36.85 1.10 -10.26
C ILE A 171 -38.07 2.05 -10.25
N ILE A 172 -39.16 1.57 -10.86
CA ILE A 172 -40.50 2.18 -10.74
C ILE A 172 -40.94 1.91 -9.30
N GLY A 173 -40.62 2.85 -8.40
CA GLY A 173 -40.55 2.60 -6.95
C GLY A 173 -41.79 2.03 -6.27
N GLY A 174 -41.58 1.53 -5.06
CA GLY A 174 -42.56 0.77 -4.29
C GLY A 174 -43.40 1.62 -3.33
N LEU A 175 -43.98 0.98 -2.31
CA LEU A 175 -44.75 1.65 -1.26
C LEU A 175 -43.99 2.88 -0.72
N GLY A 176 -44.64 4.05 -0.76
CA GLY A 176 -44.07 5.32 -0.29
C GLY A 176 -43.03 5.98 -1.20
N GLY A 177 -42.85 5.53 -2.45
CA GLY A 177 -41.92 6.17 -3.40
C GLY A 177 -40.44 5.85 -3.15
N SER A 178 -40.15 4.92 -2.24
CA SER A 178 -38.78 4.50 -1.95
C SER A 178 -38.17 3.71 -3.12
N GLY A 179 -36.89 4.02 -3.43
CA GLY A 179 -36.16 3.43 -4.54
C GLY A 179 -36.49 3.99 -5.92
N ARG A 180 -37.37 5.00 -6.04
CA ARG A 180 -37.66 5.63 -7.35
C ARG A 180 -36.42 6.26 -7.94
N GLY A 181 -36.07 5.87 -9.16
CA GLY A 181 -34.89 6.40 -9.87
C GLY A 181 -33.58 5.65 -9.60
N GLU A 182 -33.55 4.71 -8.67
CA GLU A 182 -32.37 3.88 -8.42
C GLU A 182 -32.21 2.82 -9.52
N SER A 183 -30.98 2.59 -9.98
CA SER A 183 -30.64 1.53 -10.94
C SER A 183 -30.53 0.18 -10.23
N ARG A 184 -31.11 -0.88 -10.81
CA ARG A 184 -30.87 -2.24 -10.33
C ARG A 184 -29.45 -2.66 -10.71
N TYR A 185 -28.91 -3.59 -9.95
CA TYR A 185 -27.63 -4.20 -10.26
C TYR A 185 -27.68 -5.71 -9.98
N ALA A 186 -26.87 -6.45 -10.71
CA ALA A 186 -26.67 -7.88 -10.57
C ALA A 186 -25.18 -8.18 -10.46
N VAL A 187 -24.81 -9.14 -9.63
CA VAL A 187 -23.41 -9.59 -9.50
C VAL A 187 -23.35 -11.02 -10.02
N ARG A 188 -22.53 -11.28 -11.04
CA ARG A 188 -22.38 -12.62 -11.65
C ARG A 188 -23.72 -13.30 -12.03
N GLY A 189 -24.71 -12.50 -12.41
CA GLY A 189 -26.04 -12.97 -12.83
C GLY A 189 -27.05 -13.16 -11.70
N GLY A 190 -26.67 -12.98 -10.43
CA GLY A 190 -27.60 -12.97 -9.31
C GLY A 190 -28.20 -11.60 -9.06
N ASP A 191 -29.44 -11.57 -8.58
CA ASP A 191 -30.24 -10.36 -8.38
C ASP A 191 -29.74 -9.50 -7.20
N GLN A 192 -30.18 -8.24 -7.12
CA GLN A 192 -29.89 -7.34 -6.01
C GLN A 192 -30.25 -7.95 -4.64
N THR A 193 -31.31 -8.77 -4.57
CA THR A 193 -31.72 -9.46 -3.34
C THR A 193 -30.72 -10.51 -2.85
N GLU A 194 -29.83 -10.96 -3.73
CA GLU A 194 -28.80 -11.96 -3.45
C GLU A 194 -27.44 -11.32 -3.10
N VAL A 195 -27.37 -9.98 -3.15
CA VAL A 195 -26.19 -9.17 -2.83
C VAL A 195 -26.36 -8.51 -1.49
N PHE A 196 -25.52 -8.86 -0.51
CA PHE A 196 -25.63 -8.33 0.84
C PHE A 196 -24.65 -7.19 1.09
N TRP A 197 -25.14 -6.13 1.72
CA TRP A 197 -24.35 -4.97 2.09
C TRP A 197 -24.05 -4.95 3.59
N PHE A 198 -22.80 -4.67 3.91
CA PHE A 198 -22.29 -4.52 5.26
C PHE A 198 -21.67 -3.13 5.43
N LEU A 199 -21.83 -2.57 6.63
CA LEU A 199 -21.17 -1.36 7.07
C LEU A 199 -20.39 -1.71 8.32
N ASP A 200 -19.06 -1.61 8.27
CA ASP A 200 -18.16 -1.99 9.36
C ASP A 200 -18.46 -3.41 9.89
N GLY A 201 -18.78 -4.34 8.99
CA GLY A 201 -19.13 -5.72 9.32
C GLY A 201 -20.56 -5.94 9.83
N ALA A 202 -21.38 -4.89 9.99
CA ALA A 202 -22.80 -5.02 10.33
C ALA A 202 -23.67 -5.09 9.08
N ARG A 203 -24.54 -6.11 8.99
CA ARG A 203 -25.44 -6.27 7.84
C ARG A 203 -26.47 -5.14 7.79
N THR A 204 -26.51 -4.45 6.66
CA THR A 204 -27.53 -3.46 6.35
C THR A 204 -28.69 -4.14 5.60
N THR A 205 -29.92 -3.84 5.98
CA THR A 205 -31.12 -4.39 5.34
C THR A 205 -32.26 -3.39 5.48
N ALA A 206 -33.22 -3.44 4.54
CA ALA A 206 -34.46 -2.71 4.71
C ALA A 206 -35.24 -3.23 5.93
N LEU A 207 -35.68 -2.32 6.78
CA LEU A 207 -36.58 -2.60 7.91
C LEU A 207 -38.05 -2.73 7.49
N VAL A 208 -38.37 -2.31 6.25
CA VAL A 208 -39.73 -2.33 5.68
C VAL A 208 -39.73 -3.31 4.51
N GLU A 209 -40.60 -4.30 4.60
CA GLU A 209 -40.83 -5.28 3.53
C GLU A 209 -41.56 -4.61 2.35
N GLY A 210 -41.18 -4.95 1.12
CA GLY A 210 -41.79 -4.38 -0.09
C GLY A 210 -41.24 -3.02 -0.57
N ARG A 211 -40.09 -2.57 -0.03
CA ARG A 211 -39.35 -1.46 -0.65
C ARG A 211 -38.72 -1.94 -1.96
N ALA A 212 -38.84 -1.13 -3.00
CA ALA A 212 -38.42 -1.53 -4.34
C ALA A 212 -36.89 -1.54 -4.52
N ASP A 213 -36.15 -0.86 -3.65
CA ASP A 213 -34.68 -0.83 -3.62
C ASP A 213 -34.04 -1.98 -2.81
N GLN A 214 -34.84 -2.84 -2.16
CA GLN A 214 -34.37 -4.07 -1.47
C GLN A 214 -33.17 -3.87 -0.51
N GLY A 215 -33.07 -2.69 0.12
CA GLY A 215 -31.95 -2.33 1.01
C GLY A 215 -30.83 -1.52 0.34
N GLY A 216 -30.94 -1.23 -0.95
CA GLY A 216 -30.02 -0.38 -1.70
C GLY A 216 -29.92 1.06 -1.18
N SER A 217 -30.98 1.67 -0.65
CA SER A 217 -30.91 3.05 -0.13
C SER A 217 -29.99 3.21 1.08
N PHE A 218 -29.68 2.14 1.80
CA PHE A 218 -28.76 2.18 2.97
C PHE A 218 -27.28 2.24 2.56
N THR A 219 -27.00 2.22 1.25
CA THR A 219 -25.64 2.16 0.69
C THR A 219 -25.14 3.51 0.16
N ASN A 220 -25.95 4.58 0.27
CA ASN A 220 -25.55 5.97 -0.02
C ASN A 220 -24.72 6.54 1.14
N ILE A 221 -23.56 5.93 1.38
CA ILE A 221 -22.58 6.41 2.36
C ILE A 221 -21.71 7.47 1.67
N ASN A 222 -21.46 8.57 2.38
CA ASN A 222 -20.57 9.61 1.90
C ASN A 222 -19.15 9.05 1.73
N MET A 223 -18.58 9.17 0.53
CA MET A 223 -17.24 8.67 0.21
C MET A 223 -16.14 9.28 1.07
N HIS A 224 -16.33 10.48 1.63
CA HIS A 224 -15.39 11.09 2.57
C HIS A 224 -15.32 10.37 3.92
N ALA A 225 -16.37 9.62 4.28
CA ALA A 225 -16.41 8.79 5.48
C ALA A 225 -15.90 7.36 5.23
N VAL A 226 -15.71 6.97 3.97
CA VAL A 226 -15.25 5.61 3.60
C VAL A 226 -13.73 5.55 3.60
N GLN A 227 -13.20 4.47 4.17
CA GLN A 227 -11.79 4.11 4.12
C GLN A 227 -11.54 3.08 3.02
N GLU A 228 -12.38 2.06 2.91
CA GLU A 228 -12.22 0.99 1.93
C GLU A 228 -13.60 0.41 1.58
N ILE A 229 -13.77 -0.06 0.33
CA ILE A 229 -14.90 -0.90 -0.07
C ILE A 229 -14.35 -2.27 -0.45
N GLN A 230 -14.77 -3.28 0.28
CA GLN A 230 -14.44 -4.67 0.02
C GLN A 230 -15.61 -5.34 -0.70
N ILE A 231 -15.33 -5.98 -1.82
CA ILE A 231 -16.34 -6.58 -2.69
C ILE A 231 -15.97 -8.04 -2.92
N LEU A 232 -16.79 -8.94 -2.39
CA LEU A 232 -16.66 -10.37 -2.58
C LEU A 232 -17.70 -10.80 -3.60
N THR A 233 -17.23 -11.28 -4.74
CA THR A 233 -18.10 -11.71 -5.85
C THR A 233 -18.29 -13.23 -5.89
N GLY A 234 -17.57 -13.99 -5.07
CA GLY A 234 -17.70 -15.45 -5.00
C GLY A 234 -16.63 -16.11 -4.12
N GLY A 235 -16.87 -17.38 -3.75
CA GLY A 235 -15.96 -18.14 -2.87
C GLY A 235 -15.93 -17.66 -1.42
N PHE A 236 -16.89 -16.82 -1.01
CA PHE A 236 -16.99 -16.31 0.36
C PHE A 236 -17.51 -17.39 1.33
N GLU A 237 -17.13 -17.26 2.59
CA GLU A 237 -17.39 -18.26 3.62
C GLU A 237 -18.85 -18.31 4.09
N ALA A 238 -19.25 -19.42 4.70
CA ALA A 238 -20.61 -19.66 5.18
C ALA A 238 -21.09 -18.69 6.27
N GLN A 239 -20.18 -17.91 6.87
CA GLN A 239 -20.51 -16.89 7.88
C GLN A 239 -21.45 -15.81 7.35
N TYR A 240 -21.44 -15.55 6.04
CA TYR A 240 -22.29 -14.55 5.38
C TYR A 240 -23.67 -15.12 4.98
N GLY A 241 -24.17 -16.10 5.72
CA GLY A 241 -25.36 -16.90 5.40
C GLY A 241 -26.49 -16.14 4.70
N GLY A 242 -26.96 -16.67 3.59
CA GLY A 242 -28.02 -16.10 2.76
C GLY A 242 -27.54 -15.22 1.60
N ALA A 243 -26.28 -14.75 1.60
CA ALA A 243 -25.68 -14.13 0.42
C ALA A 243 -25.42 -15.21 -0.65
N GLN A 244 -25.90 -14.98 -1.88
CA GLN A 244 -25.78 -15.96 -2.97
C GLN A 244 -24.97 -15.42 -4.15
N SER A 245 -24.97 -14.09 -4.34
CA SER A 245 -24.47 -13.43 -5.54
C SER A 245 -23.24 -12.56 -5.25
N GLY A 246 -23.28 -11.82 -4.13
CA GLY A 246 -22.14 -11.00 -3.73
C GLY A 246 -22.28 -10.43 -2.32
N ILE A 247 -21.16 -9.96 -1.80
CA ILE A 247 -21.08 -9.25 -0.52
C ILE A 247 -20.30 -7.97 -0.77
N VAL A 248 -20.84 -6.86 -0.27
CA VAL A 248 -20.16 -5.57 -0.28
C VAL A 248 -20.03 -5.10 1.14
N ASN A 249 -18.81 -4.94 1.62
CA ASN A 249 -18.52 -4.41 2.94
C ASN A 249 -17.87 -3.03 2.79
N VAL A 250 -18.54 -2.02 3.31
CA VAL A 250 -18.03 -0.65 3.36
C VAL A 250 -17.40 -0.44 4.72
N VAL A 251 -16.11 -0.14 4.72
CA VAL A 251 -15.33 0.15 5.93
C VAL A 251 -15.21 1.66 6.06
N THR A 252 -15.68 2.21 7.17
CA THR A 252 -15.59 3.64 7.46
C THR A 252 -14.23 4.01 8.02
N ARG A 253 -13.90 5.31 7.94
CA ARG A 253 -12.68 5.85 8.53
C ARG A 253 -12.79 5.87 10.04
N GLU A 254 -11.79 5.30 10.70
CA GLU A 254 -11.62 5.45 12.14
C GLU A 254 -10.91 6.77 12.48
N GLY A 255 -11.19 7.29 13.68
CA GLY A 255 -10.56 8.50 14.19
C GLY A 255 -9.07 8.26 14.50
N GLY A 256 -8.20 9.13 13.97
CA GLY A 256 -6.78 9.12 14.27
C GLY A 256 -6.36 10.27 15.21
N PRO A 257 -5.08 10.31 15.62
CA PRO A 257 -4.53 11.39 16.42
C PRO A 257 -4.46 12.73 15.66
N GLN A 258 -4.60 12.70 14.34
CA GLN A 258 -4.60 13.89 13.48
C GLN A 258 -6.02 14.25 13.06
N TYR A 259 -6.36 15.53 13.19
CA TYR A 259 -7.63 16.06 12.73
C TYR A 259 -7.65 16.17 11.20
N SER A 260 -8.74 15.72 10.59
CA SER A 260 -8.99 15.89 9.16
C SER A 260 -10.38 16.45 8.91
N ALA A 261 -10.52 17.29 7.89
CA ALA A 261 -11.79 17.86 7.47
C ALA A 261 -11.87 17.78 5.94
N SER A 262 -13.08 17.55 5.43
CA SER A 262 -13.36 17.54 4.00
C SER A 262 -14.59 18.40 3.72
N PHE A 263 -14.58 19.09 2.59
CA PHE A 263 -15.70 19.89 2.12
C PHE A 263 -15.88 19.61 0.63
N GLU A 264 -17.08 19.24 0.24
CA GLU A 264 -17.47 19.01 -1.15
C GLU A 264 -18.61 19.96 -1.50
N TYR A 265 -18.44 20.68 -2.61
CA TYR A 265 -19.48 21.52 -3.19
C TYR A 265 -19.77 21.03 -4.61
N THR A 266 -21.02 20.68 -4.86
CA THR A 266 -21.50 20.30 -6.20
C THR A 266 -22.43 21.37 -6.71
N TYR A 267 -22.18 21.84 -7.93
CA TYR A 267 -23.04 22.75 -8.63
C TYR A 267 -23.40 22.15 -9.99
N GLY A 268 -24.70 21.94 -10.22
CA GLY A 268 -25.25 21.63 -11.54
C GLY A 268 -25.93 22.88 -12.08
N ALA A 269 -25.59 23.29 -13.31
CA ALA A 269 -26.44 24.24 -14.03
C ALA A 269 -27.79 23.58 -14.30
N ALA A 270 -28.87 24.37 -14.42
CA ALA A 270 -30.17 23.85 -14.77
C ALA A 270 -30.07 23.01 -16.06
N GLY A 271 -30.34 21.71 -15.93
CA GLY A 271 -30.37 20.77 -17.04
C GLY A 271 -31.56 21.03 -17.95
N GLN A 272 -31.50 20.53 -19.18
CA GLN A 272 -32.70 20.48 -20.02
C GLN A 272 -33.67 19.45 -19.44
N ARG A 273 -34.91 19.85 -19.19
CA ARG A 273 -35.96 18.92 -18.77
C ARG A 273 -36.21 17.92 -19.89
N HIS A 274 -36.21 16.63 -19.54
CA HIS A 274 -36.47 15.53 -20.47
C HIS A 274 -37.41 14.50 -19.85
N PHE A 275 -38.05 13.70 -20.69
CA PHE A 275 -38.87 12.57 -20.26
C PHE A 275 -38.19 11.24 -20.58
N GLY A 276 -37.74 10.49 -19.59
CA GLY A 276 -37.09 9.19 -19.78
C GLY A 276 -35.63 9.16 -19.32
N ASN A 277 -34.98 8.00 -19.49
CA ASN A 277 -33.78 7.63 -18.72
C ASN A 277 -32.48 8.32 -19.15
N TYR A 278 -32.44 8.96 -20.32
CA TYR A 278 -31.23 9.55 -20.88
C TYR A 278 -31.46 10.99 -21.38
N LEU A 279 -30.62 11.90 -20.91
CA LEU A 279 -30.56 13.30 -21.35
C LEU A 279 -30.31 13.45 -22.86
N TYR A 280 -29.67 12.45 -23.48
CA TYR A 280 -29.30 12.45 -24.90
C TYR A 280 -30.17 11.54 -25.76
N ASP A 281 -31.21 10.94 -25.21
CA ASP A 281 -32.16 10.18 -26.03
C ASP A 281 -32.95 11.15 -26.95
N PRO A 282 -32.89 10.99 -28.28
CA PRO A 282 -33.57 11.93 -29.18
C PRO A 282 -35.09 11.94 -29.01
N GLU A 283 -35.69 10.84 -28.53
CA GLU A 283 -37.14 10.74 -28.35
C GLU A 283 -37.62 11.39 -27.04
N SER A 284 -36.84 11.28 -25.96
CA SER A 284 -37.12 11.89 -24.65
C SER A 284 -37.25 13.42 -24.69
N GLN A 285 -36.37 14.06 -25.47
CA GLN A 285 -36.37 15.51 -25.65
C GLN A 285 -37.44 15.97 -26.64
N LYS A 286 -37.70 15.15 -27.68
CA LYS A 286 -38.73 15.45 -28.68
C LYS A 286 -40.12 15.54 -28.04
N GLU A 287 -40.46 14.63 -27.14
CA GLU A 287 -41.77 14.65 -26.49
C GLU A 287 -41.97 15.90 -25.60
N TYR A 288 -40.92 16.35 -24.89
CA TYR A 288 -40.95 17.58 -24.10
C TYR A 288 -41.14 18.82 -25.00
N LEU A 289 -40.37 18.91 -26.08
CA LEU A 289 -40.39 20.05 -27.00
C LEU A 289 -41.68 20.13 -27.82
N ASP A 290 -42.20 19.00 -28.29
CA ASP A 290 -43.44 18.94 -29.09
C ASP A 290 -44.67 19.41 -28.30
N ASN A 291 -44.63 19.36 -26.96
CA ASN A 291 -45.69 19.81 -26.06
C ASN A 291 -45.36 21.13 -25.35
N THR A 292 -44.29 21.81 -25.76
CA THR A 292 -43.97 23.17 -25.33
C THR A 292 -44.67 24.15 -26.30
N LEU A 293 -45.50 25.02 -25.75
CA LEU A 293 -46.18 26.09 -26.47
C LEU A 293 -45.19 27.19 -26.88
N ASP A 294 -45.58 28.03 -27.84
CA ASP A 294 -44.74 29.11 -28.37
C ASP A 294 -44.29 30.14 -27.30
N ASP A 295 -45.00 30.20 -26.16
CA ASP A 295 -44.67 31.06 -25.01
C ASP A 295 -43.72 30.40 -24.00
N GLY A 296 -43.26 29.17 -24.29
CA GLY A 296 -42.37 28.37 -23.45
C GLY A 296 -43.08 27.63 -22.31
N THR A 297 -44.40 27.72 -22.19
CA THR A 297 -45.18 26.93 -21.23
C THR A 297 -45.55 25.56 -21.80
N LEU A 298 -45.79 24.55 -20.95
CA LEU A 298 -46.21 23.23 -21.40
C LEU A 298 -47.72 23.20 -21.64
N ASP A 299 -48.17 22.49 -22.68
CA ASP A 299 -49.58 22.28 -22.98
C ASP A 299 -50.33 21.76 -21.74
N PRO A 300 -51.29 22.51 -21.17
CA PRO A 300 -52.04 22.11 -19.97
C PRO A 300 -52.85 20.82 -20.12
N GLY A 301 -53.26 20.48 -21.35
CA GLY A 301 -53.99 19.24 -21.65
C GLY A 301 -53.09 18.00 -21.61
N TRP A 302 -51.79 18.20 -21.86
CA TRP A 302 -50.78 17.16 -21.82
C TRP A 302 -50.05 17.11 -20.47
N TRP A 303 -49.74 18.28 -19.89
CA TRP A 303 -49.00 18.47 -18.64
C TRP A 303 -49.88 18.22 -17.40
N THR A 304 -50.23 16.96 -17.20
CA THR A 304 -51.05 16.50 -16.07
C THR A 304 -50.23 16.30 -14.78
N PRO A 305 -50.87 16.25 -13.59
CA PRO A 305 -50.20 15.90 -12.34
C PRO A 305 -49.45 14.55 -12.40
N LEU A 306 -49.95 13.59 -13.18
CA LEU A 306 -49.30 12.30 -13.40
C LEU A 306 -47.99 12.46 -14.18
N ARG A 307 -47.99 13.22 -15.29
CA ARG A 307 -46.76 13.47 -16.08
C ARG A 307 -45.75 14.31 -15.32
N ASN A 308 -46.21 15.26 -14.52
CA ASN A 308 -45.32 16.01 -13.63
C ASN A 308 -44.57 15.09 -12.65
N SER A 309 -45.19 13.98 -12.22
CA SER A 309 -44.52 12.98 -11.36
C SER A 309 -43.51 12.07 -12.09
N GLN A 310 -43.39 12.19 -13.42
CA GLN A 310 -42.52 11.39 -14.29
C GLN A 310 -41.36 12.18 -14.88
N VAL A 311 -41.29 13.50 -14.64
CA VAL A 311 -40.14 14.32 -15.04
C VAL A 311 -38.98 14.06 -14.10
N TYR A 312 -37.83 13.77 -14.70
CA TYR A 312 -36.56 13.66 -14.00
C TYR A 312 -35.88 15.05 -14.04
N ASP A 313 -35.31 15.46 -12.90
CA ASP A 313 -34.48 16.67 -12.76
C ASP A 313 -33.01 16.40 -13.12
#